data_AF-A0A0Q6PZ01-F1
#
_entry.id   AF-A0A0Q6PZ01-F1
#
_cell.length_a   1.000
_cell.length_b   1.000
_cell.length_c   1.000
_cell.angle_alpha   90.00
_cell.angle_beta   90.00
_cell.angle_gamma   90.00
#
_symmetry.space_group_name_H-M   'P 1'
#
loop_
_entity.id
_entity.type
_entity.pdbx_description
1 polymer ?
#
loop_
_entity_poly.entity_id
_entity_poly.type
_entity_poly.pdbx_seq_one_letter_code
_entity_poly.pdbx_strand_id
1 'polypeptide(L)' 'MDDSYRGYIIRVTRAAQWHAILLEPGTGAVLPTKATALLREGRGIAMDRARKLVDLYAAGFEELRDHAA' A
#
# COMPACT_ATOMS: atom_id res chain seq x y z
N MET A 1 1.76 4.67 -13.79
CA MET A 1 0.78 3.57 -13.86
C MET A 1 0.53 3.11 -12.46
N ASP A 2 -0.70 3.29 -12.01
CA ASP A 2 -1.17 2.81 -10.71
C ASP A 2 -1.40 1.29 -10.81
N ASP A 3 -1.11 0.56 -9.75
CA ASP A 3 -1.26 -0.90 -9.68
C ASP A 3 -2.33 -1.22 -8.63
N SER A 4 -3.20 -2.20 -8.89
CA SER A 4 -4.23 -2.61 -7.94
C SER A 4 -3.85 -3.92 -7.26
N TYR A 5 -4.00 -3.97 -5.94
CA TYR A 5 -3.73 -5.17 -5.14
C TYR A 5 -4.74 -5.28 -4.00
N ARG A 6 -5.47 -6.40 -3.94
CA ARG A 6 -6.57 -6.64 -2.98
C ARG A 6 -7.60 -5.49 -2.90
N GLY A 7 -7.88 -4.84 -4.03
CA GLY A 7 -8.79 -3.69 -4.10
C GLY A 7 -8.16 -2.33 -3.74
N TYR A 8 -7.00 -2.32 -3.08
CA TYR A 8 -6.23 -1.09 -2.85
C TYR A 8 -5.56 -0.64 -4.15
N ILE A 9 -5.35 0.67 -4.27
CA ILE A 9 -4.56 1.24 -5.37
C ILE A 9 -3.19 1.63 -4.81
N ILE A 10 -2.15 1.18 -5.48
CA ILE A 10 -0.77 1.48 -5.16
C ILE A 10 -0.23 2.44 -6.23
N ARG A 11 0.01 3.68 -5.82
CA ARG A 11 0.61 4.71 -6.66
C ARG A 11 2.08 4.88 -6.29
N VAL A 12 2.97 4.51 -7.21
CA VAL A 12 4.41 4.67 -7.00
C VAL A 12 4.92 5.93 -7.69
N THR A 13 5.48 6.84 -6.90
CA THR A 13 6.13 8.07 -7.37
C THR A 13 7.62 8.04 -7.08
N ARG A 14 8.39 8.78 -7.88
CA ARG A 14 9.83 8.91 -7.73
C ARG A 14 10.17 10.36 -7.40
N ALA A 15 10.88 10.55 -6.31
CA ALA A 15 11.50 11.83 -5.94
C ALA A 15 12.97 11.58 -5.55
N ALA A 16 13.39 11.97 -4.35
CA ALA A 16 14.68 11.58 -3.78
C ALA A 16 14.78 10.07 -3.50
N GLN A 17 13.64 9.39 -3.38
CA GLN A 17 13.49 7.94 -3.26
C GLN A 17 12.19 7.50 -3.92
N TRP A 18 11.96 6.19 -4.01
CA TRP A 18 10.67 5.65 -4.42
C TRP A 18 9.69 5.73 -3.25
N HIS A 19 8.49 6.21 -3.54
CA HIS A 19 7.39 6.26 -2.59
C HIS A 19 6.20 5.51 -3.19
N ALA A 20 5.65 4.58 -2.44
CA ALA A 20 4.43 3.87 -2.78
C ALA A 20 3.32 4.30 -1.82
N ILE A 21 2.36 5.06 -2.35
CA ILE A 21 1.19 5.56 -1.65
C ILE A 21 0.06 4.56 -1.86
N LEU A 22 -0.69 4.28 -0.80
CA LEU A 22 -1.82 3.36 -0.81
C LEU A 22 -3.12 4.15 -0.77
N LEU A 23 -4.08 3.77 -1.60
CA LEU A 23 -5.44 4.29 -1.53
C LEU A 23 -6.39 3.15 -1.15
N GLU A 24 -7.29 3.43 -0.21
CA GLU A 24 -8.29 2.50 0.28
C GLU A 24 -9.35 2.17 -0.79
N PRO A 25 -9.77 0.90 -0.91
CA PRO A 25 -10.87 0.51 -1.78
C PRO A 25 -12.17 1.22 -1.39
N GLY A 26 -12.92 1.67 -2.39
CA GLY A 26 -14.24 2.29 -2.22
C GLY A 26 -14.20 3.78 -1.89
N THR A 27 -13.37 4.21 -0.93
CA THR A 27 -13.27 5.62 -0.56
C THR A 27 -12.23 6.38 -1.38
N GLY A 28 -11.19 5.70 -1.87
CA GLY A 28 -10.04 6.33 -2.50
C GLY A 28 -9.18 7.14 -1.52
N ALA A 29 -9.44 7.04 -0.21
CA ALA A 29 -8.70 7.75 0.81
C ALA A 29 -7.24 7.29 0.84
N VAL A 30 -6.30 8.24 0.93
CA VAL A 30 -4.88 7.93 1.06
C VAL A 30 -4.61 7.40 2.45
N LEU A 31 -4.04 6.20 2.55
CA LEU A 31 -3.62 5.67 3.83
C LEU A 31 -2.41 6.44 4.37
N PRO A 32 -2.34 6.68 5.70
CA PRO A 32 -1.28 7.47 6.30
C PRO A 32 0.10 6.82 6.16
N THR A 33 0.14 5.49 6.11
CA THR A 33 1.38 4.73 5.94
C THR A 33 1.71 4.54 4.47
N LYS A 34 2.94 4.87 4.09
CA LYS A 34 3.49 4.68 2.75
C LYS A 34 4.71 3.77 2.80
N ALA A 35 4.90 2.96 1.76
CA ALA A 35 6.14 2.22 1.58
C ALA A 35 7.18 3.07 0.85
N THR A 36 8.45 2.87 1.17
CA THR A 36 9.56 3.58 0.51
C THR A 36 10.68 2.62 0.11
N ALA A 37 11.44 2.99 -0.91
CA ALA A 37 12.66 2.30 -1.30
C ALA A 37 13.69 3.30 -1.85
N LEU A 38 14.98 3.05 -1.59
CA LEU A 38 16.06 3.85 -2.14
C LEU A 38 16.05 3.79 -3.68
N LEU A 39 16.60 4.80 -4.35
CA LEU A 39 16.66 4.81 -5.81
C LEU A 39 17.35 3.58 -6.39
N ARG A 40 18.42 3.10 -5.74
CA ARG A 40 19.17 1.89 -6.12
C ARG A 40 18.39 0.58 -5.93
N GLU A 41 17.43 0.56 -5.00
CA GLU A 41 16.55 -0.61 -4.79
C GLU A 41 15.47 -0.69 -5.88
N GLY A 42 15.08 0.47 -6.42
CA GLY A 42 14.18 0.54 -7.55
C GLY A 42 12.69 0.51 -7.19
N ARG A 43 11.87 0.71 -8.21
CA ARG A 43 10.40 0.73 -8.11
C ARG A 43 9.84 -0.58 -7.56
N GLY A 44 10.41 -1.72 -7.96
CA GLY A 44 9.93 -3.05 -7.57
C GLY A 44 9.95 -3.27 -6.07
N ILE A 45 11.00 -2.83 -5.37
CA ILE A 45 11.10 -2.97 -3.91
C ILE A 45 10.08 -2.09 -3.19
N ALA A 46 9.84 -0.86 -3.66
CA ALA A 46 8.79 -0.02 -3.11
C ALA A 46 7.40 -0.66 -3.28
N MET A 47 7.17 -1.29 -4.44
CA MET A 47 5.94 -2.01 -4.76
C MET A 47 5.73 -3.24 -3.86
N ASP A 48 6.76 -4.06 -3.67
CA ASP A 48 6.72 -5.24 -2.80
C ASP A 48 6.44 -4.86 -1.34
N ARG A 49 7.11 -3.82 -0.84
CA ARG A 49 6.85 -3.27 0.49
C ARG A 49 5.42 -2.73 0.62
N ALA A 50 4.90 -2.09 -0.43
CA ALA A 50 3.52 -1.59 -0.46
C ALA A 50 2.50 -2.73 -0.38
N ARG A 51 2.73 -3.84 -1.11
CA ARG A 51 1.86 -5.03 -1.05
C ARG A 51 1.85 -5.65 0.35
N LYS A 52 3.01 -5.76 1.01
CA LYS A 52 3.09 -6.21 2.41
C LYS A 52 2.31 -5.32 3.37
N LEU A 53 2.37 -4.00 3.18
CA LEU A 53 1.55 -3.08 3.98
C LEU A 53 0.05 -3.30 3.75
N VAL A 54 -0.36 -3.50 2.50
CA VAL A 54 -1.77 -3.83 2.17
C VAL A 54 -2.20 -5.14 2.84
N ASP A 55 -1.35 -6.18 2.81
CA ASP A 55 -1.66 -7.45 3.48
C ASP A 55 -1.86 -7.26 5.00
N LEU A 56 -1.07 -6.41 5.65
CA LEU A 56 -1.24 -6.06 7.07
C LEU A 56 -2.56 -5.32 7.33
N TYR A 57 -2.92 -4.36 6.47
CA TYR A 57 -4.21 -3.68 6.59
C TYR A 57 -5.38 -4.64 6.41
N ALA A 58 -5.33 -5.50 5.39
CA ALA A 58 -6.38 -6.48 5.13
C ALA A 58 -6.56 -7.44 6.31
N ALA A 59 -5.47 -7.95 6.89
CA ALA A 59 -5.53 -8.82 8.07
C ALA A 59 -6.13 -8.11 9.29
N GLY A 60 -5.70 -6.87 9.58
CA GLY A 60 -6.24 -6.11 10.72
C GLY A 60 -7.72 -5.76 10.57
N PHE A 61 -8.21 -5.51 9.35
CA PHE A 61 -9.64 -5.29 9.09
C PHE A 61 -10.47 -6.56 9.22
N GLU A 62 -9.94 -7.73 8.81
CA GLU A 62 -10.61 -9.01 9.00
C GLU A 62 -10.77 -9.34 10.50
N GLU A 63 -9.72 -9.15 11.30
CA GLU A 63 -9.78 -9.34 12.77
C GLU A 63 -10.80 -8.41 13.44
N LEU A 64 -10.89 -7.15 13.00
CA LEU A 64 -11.89 -6.20 13.53
C LEU A 64 -13.32 -6.63 13.19
N ARG A 65 -13.54 -7.17 11.99
CA ARG A 65 -14.86 -7.64 11.56
C ARG A 65 -15.29 -8.89 12.32
N ASP A 66 -14.37 -9.82 12.54
CA ASP A 66 -14.64 -11.07 13.26
C ASP A 66 -14.89 -10.84 14.76
N HIS A 67 -14.37 -9.75 15.34
CA HIS A 67 -14.67 -9.36 16.72
C HIS A 67 -16.00 -8.61 16.89
N ALA A 68 -16.57 -8.09 15.79
CA ALA A 68 -17.81 -7.31 15.81
C ALA A 68 -19.08 -8.14 15.50
N ALA A 69 -18.94 -9.45 15.26
CA ALA A 69 -20.02 -10.40 14.95
C ALA A 69 -20.32 -11.33 16.15
#